data_AF-A0A4Y2RXG2-F1
#
_entry.id   AF-A0A4Y2RXG2-F1
#
_cell.length_a   1.000
_cell.length_b   1.000
_cell.length_c   1.000
_cell.angle_alpha   90.00
_cell.angle_beta   90.00
_cell.angle_gamma   90.00
#
_symmetry.space_group_name_H-M   'P 1'
#
loop_
_entity.id
_entity.type
_entity.pdbx_description
1 polymer ?
#
loop_
_entity_poly.entity_id
_entity_poly.type
_entity_poly.pdbx_seq_one_letter_code
_entity_poly.pdbx_strand_id
1 'polypeptide(L)'
;MTLINLGHGAYTAHQARCFGQDDKCSCGKAVGTILHIVKECEIWKNQREFWPPGCMDMELKTLLELQLVRNSVIHIVEQFLTKELNDT
;
A
#
# COMPACT_ATOMS: atom_id res chain seq x y z
N MET A 1 29.00 4.54 -2.62
CA MET A 1 27.85 5.43 -2.85
C MET A 1 26.70 4.57 -3.35
N THR A 2 25.55 4.71 -2.72
CA THR A 2 24.67 3.60 -2.32
C THR A 2 23.63 3.20 -3.38
N LEU A 3 23.51 1.90 -3.65
CA LEU A 3 22.46 1.27 -4.45
C LEU A 3 21.13 1.25 -3.68
N ILE A 4 20.37 2.37 -3.68
CA ILE A 4 19.04 2.44 -3.03
C ILE A 4 17.90 2.79 -3.99
N ASN A 5 18.16 3.24 -5.22
CA ASN A 5 17.10 3.84 -6.06
C ASN A 5 16.38 2.91 -7.06
N LEU A 6 16.59 1.60 -7.03
CA LEU A 6 15.88 0.68 -7.95
C LEU A 6 14.51 0.19 -7.44
N GLY A 7 14.19 0.39 -6.15
CA GLY A 7 12.91 -0.06 -5.57
C GLY A 7 11.72 0.82 -5.92
N HIS A 8 11.93 2.14 -6.04
CA HIS A 8 10.81 3.10 -6.15
C HIS A 8 10.15 3.08 -7.55
N GLY A 9 10.91 2.77 -8.61
CA GLY A 9 10.39 2.71 -9.98
C GLY A 9 9.89 1.34 -10.40
N ALA A 10 10.38 0.26 -9.79
CA ALA A 10 10.00 -1.11 -10.17
C ALA A 10 8.53 -1.40 -9.84
N TYR A 11 7.99 -0.85 -8.74
CA TYR A 11 6.60 -1.05 -8.37
C TYR A 11 5.64 -0.28 -9.30
N THR A 12 5.95 0.97 -9.63
CA THR A 12 5.16 1.79 -10.55
C THR A 12 5.19 1.24 -11.97
N ALA A 13 6.38 0.80 -12.44
CA ALA A 13 6.52 0.13 -13.72
C ALA A 13 5.79 -1.22 -13.76
N HIS A 14 5.71 -1.94 -12.62
CA HIS A 14 4.97 -3.18 -12.52
C HIS A 14 3.44 -2.96 -12.54
N GLN A 15 2.92 -1.96 -11.82
CA GLN A 15 1.50 -1.57 -11.89
C GLN A 15 1.09 -1.16 -13.31
N ALA A 16 1.84 -0.25 -13.94
CA ALA A 16 1.55 0.22 -15.29
C ALA A 16 1.65 -0.89 -16.35
N ARG A 17 2.59 -1.83 -16.19
CA ARG A 17 2.81 -2.94 -17.14
C ARG A 17 1.85 -4.12 -16.95
N CYS A 18 1.38 -4.38 -15.74
CA CYS A 18 0.49 -5.52 -15.46
C CYS A 18 -1.00 -5.18 -15.63
N PHE A 19 -1.44 -3.95 -15.33
CA PHE A 19 -2.86 -3.65 -15.24
C PHE A 19 -3.40 -2.66 -16.29
N GLY A 20 -2.54 -1.97 -17.04
CA GLY A 20 -2.96 -1.12 -18.17
C GLY A 20 -3.99 -0.02 -17.83
N GLN A 21 -4.20 0.27 -16.53
CA GLN A 21 -5.18 1.23 -16.02
C GLN A 21 -4.49 2.45 -15.40
N ASP A 22 -5.29 3.52 -15.25
CA ASP A 22 -4.99 4.76 -14.53
C ASP A 22 -4.22 4.43 -13.25
N ASP A 23 -3.08 5.08 -13.01
CA ASP A 23 -2.18 4.77 -11.88
C ASP A 23 -2.77 5.18 -10.53
N LYS A 24 -3.99 5.73 -10.53
CA LYS A 24 -4.76 6.11 -9.36
C LYS A 24 -5.21 4.90 -8.55
N CYS A 25 -5.13 5.04 -7.24
CA CYS A 25 -5.79 4.17 -6.28
C CYS A 25 -7.31 4.17 -6.53
N SER A 26 -8.00 3.07 -6.20
CA SER A 26 -9.45 2.97 -6.31
C SER A 26 -10.24 3.98 -5.45
N CYS A 27 -9.57 4.74 -4.56
CA CYS A 27 -10.15 5.90 -3.87
C CYS A 27 -10.21 7.16 -4.74
N GLY A 28 -9.52 7.18 -5.89
CA GLY A 28 -9.46 8.29 -6.85
C GLY A 28 -8.61 9.49 -6.43
N LYS A 29 -7.99 9.49 -5.24
CA LYS A 29 -7.32 10.68 -4.66
C LYS A 29 -5.82 10.77 -4.92
N ALA A 30 -5.14 9.65 -5.13
CA ALA A 30 -3.69 9.60 -5.31
C ALA A 30 -3.29 8.38 -6.13
N VAL A 31 -2.03 8.34 -6.56
CA VAL A 31 -1.42 7.15 -7.15
C VAL A 31 -1.51 5.98 -6.17
N GLY A 32 -1.86 4.79 -6.67
CA GLY A 32 -2.02 3.54 -5.92
C GLY A 32 -0.72 2.95 -5.36
N THR A 33 0.15 3.77 -4.78
CA THR A 33 1.37 3.29 -4.13
C THR A 33 1.05 2.52 -2.85
N ILE A 34 1.91 1.57 -2.46
CA ILE A 34 1.76 0.83 -1.19
C ILE A 34 1.67 1.79 0.00
N LEU A 35 2.46 2.89 0.00
CA LEU A 35 2.42 3.87 1.08
C LEU A 35 1.03 4.50 1.19
N HIS A 36 0.47 4.94 0.07
CA HIS A 36 -0.87 5.51 0.02
C HIS A 36 -1.91 4.49 0.49
N ILE A 37 -1.92 3.29 -0.11
CA ILE A 37 -2.88 2.22 0.22
C ILE A 37 -2.86 1.90 1.72
N VAL A 38 -1.66 1.74 2.28
CA VAL A 38 -1.48 1.31 3.67
C VAL A 38 -1.78 2.44 4.65
N LYS A 39 -1.24 3.65 4.46
CA LYS A 39 -1.27 4.72 5.48
C LYS A 39 -2.34 5.79 5.22
N GLU A 40 -2.66 6.11 3.98
CA GLU A 40 -3.39 7.34 3.65
C GLU A 40 -4.79 7.05 3.10
N CYS A 41 -4.96 5.94 2.38
CA CYS A 41 -6.17 5.62 1.65
C CYS A 41 -7.35 5.42 2.60
N GLU A 42 -8.42 6.19 2.40
CA GLU A 42 -9.59 6.21 3.28
C GLU A 42 -10.39 4.91 3.25
N ILE A 43 -10.31 4.14 2.16
CA ILE A 43 -10.94 2.83 2.03
C ILE A 43 -10.49 1.90 3.16
N TRP A 44 -9.22 1.99 3.55
CA TRP A 44 -8.61 1.12 4.55
C TRP A 44 -8.57 1.73 5.96
N LYS A 45 -9.29 2.84 6.18
CA LYS A 45 -9.29 3.54 7.48
C LYS A 45 -9.72 2.62 8.61
N ASN A 46 -10.78 1.82 8.43
CA ASN A 46 -11.30 0.93 9.46
C ASN A 46 -10.28 -0.15 9.87
N GLN A 47 -9.42 -0.61 8.96
CA GLN A 47 -8.34 -1.56 9.29
C GLN A 47 -7.28 -0.91 10.18
N ARG A 48 -7.02 0.38 9.98
CA ARG A 48 -6.06 1.16 10.77
C ARG A 48 -6.57 1.58 12.14
N GLU A 49 -7.88 1.60 12.37
CA GLU A 49 -8.45 1.96 13.68
C GLU A 49 -8.01 1.02 14.80
N PHE A 50 -7.62 -0.22 14.45
CA PHE A 50 -7.12 -1.21 15.40
C PHE A 50 -5.60 -1.15 15.61
N TRP A 51 -4.91 -0.21 14.96
CA TRP A 51 -3.46 -0.11 15.08
C TRP A 51 -3.06 0.58 16.39
N PRO A 52 -1.93 0.20 16.99
CA PRO A 52 -1.40 0.89 18.16
C PRO A 52 -1.19 2.38 17.89
N PRO A 53 -1.38 3.25 18.90
CA PRO A 53 -1.11 4.68 18.77
C PRO A 53 0.34 4.93 18.34
N GLY A 54 0.56 5.99 17.54
CA GLY A 54 1.88 6.35 17.00
C GLY A 54 2.31 5.54 15.76
N CYS A 55 1.56 4.50 15.37
CA CYS A 55 1.86 3.74 14.15
C CYS A 55 1.83 4.62 12.89
N MET A 56 0.94 5.60 12.84
CA MET A 56 0.82 6.48 11.66
C MET A 56 2.05 7.35 11.41
N ASP A 57 2.83 7.64 12.44
CA ASP A 57 4.03 8.47 12.35
C ASP A 57 5.30 7.66 12.05
N MET A 58 5.22 6.34 12.17
CA MET A 58 6.35 5.44 11.92
C MET A 58 6.62 5.25 10.42
N GLU A 59 7.88 4.99 10.08
CA GLU A 59 8.24 4.53 8.74
C GLU A 59 7.58 3.17 8.43
N LEU A 60 7.27 2.94 7.16
CA LEU A 60 6.61 1.70 6.72
C LEU A 60 7.41 0.45 7.14
N LYS A 61 8.75 0.52 7.07
CA LYS A 61 9.61 -0.59 7.49
C LYS A 61 9.41 -0.95 8.96
N THR A 62 9.43 0.05 9.85
CA THR A 62 9.20 -0.12 11.29
C THR A 62 7.80 -0.61 11.59
N LEU A 63 6.79 -0.13 10.84
CA LEU A 63 5.41 -0.62 10.96
C LEU A 63 5.32 -2.12 10.68
N LEU A 64 5.98 -2.57 9.61
CA LEU A 64 5.98 -3.97 9.23
C LEU A 64 6.71 -4.87 10.24
N GLU A 65 7.57 -4.32 11.10
CA GLU A 65 8.19 -5.11 12.17
C GLU A 65 7.17 -5.54 13.23
N LEU A 66 6.13 -4.73 13.48
CA LEU A 66 5.04 -5.04 14.41
C LEU A 66 4.12 -6.12 13.83
N GLN A 67 4.04 -7.28 14.48
CA GLN A 67 3.28 -8.43 13.96
C GLN A 67 1.80 -8.12 13.68
N LEU A 68 1.13 -7.39 14.59
CA LEU A 68 -0.28 -7.01 14.42
C LEU A 68 -0.48 -6.10 13.20
N VAL A 69 0.37 -5.08 13.04
CA VAL A 69 0.31 -4.17 11.90
C VAL A 69 0.65 -4.91 10.61
N ARG A 70 1.69 -5.76 10.62
CA ARG A 70 2.08 -6.59 9.46
C ARG A 70 0.91 -7.42 8.94
N ASN A 71 0.18 -8.10 9.82
CA ASN A 71 -0.97 -8.92 9.43
C ASN A 71 -2.09 -8.05 8.83
N SER A 72 -2.35 -6.87 9.41
CA SER A 72 -3.32 -5.92 8.85
C SER A 72 -2.89 -5.41 7.47
N VAL A 73 -1.60 -5.09 7.28
CA VAL A 73 -1.04 -4.67 5.99
C VAL A 73 -1.14 -5.78 4.94
N ILE A 74 -0.81 -7.03 5.29
CA ILE A 74 -0.97 -8.18 4.40
C ILE A 74 -2.42 -8.27 3.94
N HIS A 75 -3.37 -8.21 4.87
CA HIS A 75 -4.79 -8.28 4.54
C HIS A 75 -5.25 -7.14 3.64
N ILE A 76 -4.81 -5.90 3.89
CA ILE A 76 -5.10 -4.74 3.04
C ILE A 76 -4.58 -4.97 1.62
N VAL A 77 -3.32 -5.43 1.48
CA VAL A 77 -2.69 -5.66 0.18
C VAL A 77 -3.36 -6.80 -0.57
N GLU A 78 -3.69 -7.90 0.11
CA GLU A 78 -4.44 -9.02 -0.48
C GLU A 78 -5.80 -8.57 -1.02
N GLN A 79 -6.56 -7.82 -0.24
CA GLN A 79 -7.87 -7.31 -0.66
C GLN A 79 -7.75 -6.31 -1.81
N PHE A 80 -6.74 -5.43 -1.77
CA PHE A 80 -6.43 -4.53 -2.87
C PHE A 80 -6.14 -5.31 -4.16
N LEU A 81 -5.20 -6.25 -4.13
CA LEU A 81 -4.84 -7.07 -5.30
C LEU A 81 -6.03 -7.89 -5.82
N THR A 82 -6.85 -8.45 -4.92
CA THR A 82 -8.05 -9.22 -5.29
C THR A 82 -9.07 -8.34 -6.00
N LYS A 83 -9.25 -7.10 -5.54
CA LYS A 83 -10.17 -6.16 -6.19
C LYS A 83 -9.69 -5.80 -7.60
N GLU A 84 -8.44 -5.41 -7.75
CA GLU A 84 -7.86 -5.04 -9.05
C GLU A 84 -7.93 -6.22 -10.06
N LEU A 85 -7.78 -7.47 -9.59
CA LEU A 85 -7.92 -8.67 -10.44
C LEU A 85 -9.36 -8.97 -10.87
N ASN A 86 -10.36 -8.64 -10.05
CA ASN A 86 -11.77 -8.91 -10.36
C ASN A 86 -12.42 -7.78 -11.17
N ASP A 87 -11.86 -6.57 -11.12
CA ASP A 87 -12.30 -5.40 -11.90
C ASP A 87 -11.71 -5.38 -13.34
N THR A 88 -10.95 -6.43 -13.72
CA THR A 88 -10.38 -6.67 -15.07
C THR A 88 -11.18 -7.74 -15.83
#